data_AF-A0A8T4XR68-F1
#
_entry.id   AF-A0A8T4XR68-F1
#
_cell.length_a   1.000
_cell.length_b   1.000
_cell.length_c   1.000
_cell.angle_alpha   90.00
_cell.angle_beta   90.00
_cell.angle_gamma   90.00
#
_symmetry.space_group_name_H-M   'P 1'
#
loop_
_entity.id
_entity.type
_entity.pdbx_description
1 polymer ?
#
loop_
_entity_poly.entity_id
_entity_poly.type
_entity_poly.pdbx_seq_one_letter_code
_entity_poly.pdbx_strand_id
1 'polypeptide(L)'
;MVEQIVAAGEKAGREALAEAKRILEGGGVGFEPVTSPAIFLAPEEANGLTGRLLGAVWDDWRILSEGCRVGEVMEKGLFTLRRIDGVFFIPKDRNIPRR
;
A
#
# COMPACT_ATOMS: atom_id res chain seq x y z
N MET A 1 -11.22 -8.78 -12.53
CA MET A 1 -11.89 -8.20 -11.34
C MET A 1 -12.93 -7.14 -11.73
N VAL A 2 -12.59 -6.10 -12.51
CA VAL A 2 -13.54 -5.07 -12.99
C VAL A 2 -14.74 -5.67 -13.73
N GLU A 3 -14.49 -6.58 -14.69
CA GLU A 3 -15.55 -7.27 -15.44
C GLU A 3 -16.50 -8.08 -14.54
N GLN A 4 -15.98 -8.68 -13.48
CA GLN A 4 -16.77 -9.45 -12.51
C GLN A 4 -17.68 -8.53 -11.68
N ILE A 5 -17.21 -7.32 -11.34
CA ILE A 5 -18.01 -6.30 -10.63
C ILE A 5 -19.14 -5.81 -11.54
N VAL A 6 -18.85 -5.56 -12.82
CA VAL A 6 -19.88 -5.15 -13.80
C VAL A 6 -20.90 -6.25 -14.02
N ALA A 7 -20.46 -7.51 -14.16
CA ALA A 7 -21.34 -8.66 -14.30
C ALA A 7 -22.21 -8.89 -13.05
N ALA A 8 -21.68 -8.64 -11.84
CA ALA A 8 -22.43 -8.71 -10.60
C ALA A 8 -23.45 -7.56 -10.43
N GLY A 9 -23.23 -6.43 -11.12
CA GLY A 9 -24.14 -5.28 -11.10
C GLY A 9 -24.33 -4.69 -9.70
N GLU A 10 -25.55 -4.30 -9.36
CA GLU A 10 -25.88 -3.69 -8.05
C GLU A 10 -25.50 -4.55 -6.85
N LYS A 11 -25.36 -5.88 -7.02
CA LYS A 11 -24.93 -6.79 -5.94
C LYS A 11 -23.48 -6.55 -5.50
N ALA A 12 -22.66 -5.93 -6.34
CA ALA A 12 -21.31 -5.53 -5.98
C ALA A 12 -21.27 -4.22 -5.16
N GLY A 13 -22.42 -3.53 -5.03
CA GLY A 13 -22.52 -2.20 -4.43
C GLY A 13 -22.41 -1.09 -5.47
N ARG A 14 -23.19 -0.02 -5.27
CA ARG A 14 -23.32 1.10 -6.23
C ARG A 14 -21.99 1.80 -6.50
N GLU A 15 -21.19 2.04 -5.47
CA GLU A 15 -19.89 2.72 -5.61
C GLU A 15 -18.90 1.89 -6.43
N ALA A 16 -18.80 0.59 -6.12
CA ALA A 16 -17.93 -0.31 -6.86
C ALA A 16 -18.37 -0.46 -8.33
N LEU A 17 -19.68 -0.53 -8.59
CA LEU A 17 -20.21 -0.60 -9.96
C LEU A 17 -19.95 0.71 -10.73
N ALA A 18 -20.13 1.87 -10.09
CA ALA A 18 -19.87 3.16 -10.70
C ALA A 18 -18.36 3.34 -11.02
N GLU A 19 -17.47 2.96 -10.11
CA GLU A 19 -16.02 2.97 -10.34
C GLU A 19 -15.62 2.00 -11.46
N ALA A 20 -16.17 0.77 -11.47
CA ALA A 20 -15.87 -0.21 -12.50
C ALA A 20 -16.27 0.25 -13.91
N LYS A 21 -17.41 0.94 -14.04
CA LYS A 21 -17.82 1.56 -15.30
C LYS A 21 -16.87 2.68 -15.73
N ARG A 22 -16.48 3.56 -14.79
CA ARG A 22 -15.47 4.60 -15.06
C ARG A 22 -14.14 4.02 -15.53
N ILE A 23 -13.68 2.92 -14.93
CA ILE A 23 -12.44 2.25 -15.33
C ILE A 23 -12.54 1.63 -16.75
N LEU A 24 -13.70 1.08 -17.13
CA LEU A 24 -13.88 0.53 -18.48
C LEU A 24 -13.92 1.60 -19.56
N GLU A 25 -14.52 2.76 -19.26
CA GLU A 25 -14.65 3.88 -20.22
C GLU A 25 -13.39 4.73 -20.30
N GLY A 26 -12.77 5.05 -19.16
CA GLY A 26 -11.65 5.98 -19.04
C GLY A 26 -10.28 5.34 -18.89
N GLY A 27 -10.22 4.00 -18.80
CA GLY A 27 -9.01 3.28 -18.41
C GLY A 27 -8.83 3.24 -16.88
N GLY A 28 -8.00 2.31 -16.42
CA GLY A 28 -7.69 2.15 -15.00
C GLY A 28 -6.77 3.25 -14.45
N VAL A 29 -6.31 3.05 -13.22
CA VAL A 29 -5.26 3.90 -12.63
C VAL A 29 -4.04 3.85 -13.54
N GLY A 30 -3.51 5.03 -13.90
CA GLY A 30 -2.32 5.16 -14.72
C GLY A 30 -1.08 4.52 -14.08
N PHE A 31 0.03 4.44 -14.83
CA PHE A 31 1.26 3.84 -14.31
C PHE A 31 1.97 4.70 -13.27
N GLU A 32 1.79 6.03 -13.32
CA GLU A 32 2.55 6.97 -12.49
C GLU A 32 2.53 6.63 -10.99
N PRO A 33 1.38 6.34 -10.36
CA PRO A 33 1.35 6.06 -8.92
C PRO A 33 2.19 4.85 -8.51
N VAL A 34 2.36 3.85 -9.38
CA VAL A 34 3.18 2.65 -9.10
C VAL A 34 4.62 2.80 -9.57
N THR A 35 4.90 3.56 -10.63
CA THR A 35 6.27 3.79 -11.12
C THR A 35 7.03 4.79 -10.25
N SER A 36 6.36 5.80 -9.70
CA SER A 36 7.01 6.85 -8.91
C SER A 36 7.72 6.35 -7.65
N PRO A 37 7.15 5.45 -6.83
CA PRO A 37 7.88 4.82 -5.73
C PRO A 37 9.06 3.97 -6.22
N ALA A 38 8.91 3.25 -7.33
CA ALA A 38 10.00 2.42 -7.87
C ALA A 38 11.18 3.27 -8.35
N ILE A 39 10.90 4.38 -9.03
CA ILE A 39 11.92 5.37 -9.43
C ILE A 39 12.57 5.99 -8.20
N PHE A 40 11.81 6.29 -7.15
CA PHE A 40 12.35 6.82 -5.89
C PHE A 40 13.34 5.87 -5.21
N LEU A 41 13.16 4.56 -5.35
CA LEU A 41 14.04 3.55 -4.75
C LEU A 41 15.32 3.27 -5.58
N ALA A 42 15.44 3.82 -6.79
CA ALA A 42 16.55 3.54 -7.68
C ALA A 42 17.87 4.30 -7.36
N PRO A 43 17.85 5.56 -6.89
CA PRO A 43 19.04 6.32 -6.55
C PRO A 43 19.79 5.80 -5.30
N GLU A 44 21.04 6.21 -5.15
CA GLU A 44 21.92 5.80 -4.04
C GLU A 44 21.43 6.32 -2.68
N GLU A 45 20.63 7.38 -2.67
CA GLU A 45 20.00 7.94 -1.47
C GLU A 45 18.99 6.98 -0.83
N ALA A 46 18.42 6.05 -1.61
CA ALA A 46 17.55 4.99 -1.11
C ALA A 46 18.34 3.73 -0.70
N ASN A 47 19.66 3.73 -0.87
CA ASN A 47 20.50 2.57 -0.56
C ASN A 47 20.42 2.24 0.94
N GLY A 48 20.19 0.98 1.26
CA GLY A 48 19.94 0.50 2.62
C GLY A 48 18.47 0.44 3.05
N LEU A 49 17.53 1.05 2.30
CA LEU A 49 16.09 0.90 2.56
C LEU A 49 15.59 -0.48 2.09
N THR A 50 15.79 -1.50 2.92
CA THR A 50 15.55 -2.91 2.55
C THR A 50 14.56 -3.58 3.50
N GLY A 51 13.83 -4.59 2.99
CA GLY A 51 12.85 -5.34 3.79
C GLY A 51 11.70 -4.46 4.30
N ARG A 52 11.31 -3.46 3.51
CA ARG A 52 10.22 -2.51 3.82
C ARG A 52 9.09 -2.67 2.81
N LEU A 53 7.86 -2.50 3.28
CA LEU A 53 6.66 -2.54 2.46
C LEU A 53 6.09 -1.11 2.36
N LEU A 54 6.13 -0.54 1.16
CA LEU A 54 5.59 0.79 0.86
C LEU A 54 4.35 0.66 -0.02
N GLY A 55 3.23 1.16 0.46
CA GLY A 55 1.99 1.34 -0.30
C GLY A 55 2.12 2.54 -1.23
N ALA A 56 2.29 2.29 -2.52
CA ALA A 56 2.50 3.31 -3.55
C ALA A 56 1.52 4.52 -3.51
N VAL A 57 0.25 4.24 -3.23
CA VAL A 57 -0.84 5.23 -3.19
C VAL A 57 -1.15 5.69 -1.76
N TRP A 58 -0.88 4.84 -0.77
CA TRP A 58 -1.41 4.98 0.59
C TRP A 58 -0.40 5.51 1.58
N ASP A 59 0.89 5.27 1.33
CA ASP A 59 1.97 5.75 2.18
C ASP A 59 2.53 7.06 1.62
N ASP A 60 2.83 7.99 2.52
CA ASP A 60 3.60 9.18 2.18
C ASP A 60 5.09 8.84 2.12
N TRP A 61 5.47 8.01 1.15
CA TRP A 61 6.86 7.58 0.96
C TRP A 61 7.77 8.72 0.49
N ARG A 62 7.19 9.84 -0.01
CA ARG A 62 7.96 11.01 -0.44
C ARG A 62 8.63 11.71 0.74
N ILE A 63 8.08 11.62 1.95
CA ILE A 63 8.72 12.13 3.17
C ILE A 63 10.12 11.54 3.43
N LEU A 64 10.43 10.40 2.80
CA LEU A 64 11.74 9.75 2.94
C LEU A 64 12.85 10.51 2.19
N SER A 65 12.49 11.29 1.15
CA SER A 65 13.43 12.10 0.36
C SER A 65 13.80 13.43 1.02
N GLU A 66 12.93 13.98 1.88
CA GLU A 66 13.06 15.34 2.45
C GLU A 66 14.17 15.49 3.51
N GLY A 67 15.00 14.47 3.75
CA GLY A 67 16.10 14.53 4.71
C GLY A 67 16.91 13.25 4.89
N CYS A 68 16.86 12.32 3.91
CA CYS A 68 17.54 11.02 3.96
C CYS A 68 17.28 10.23 5.26
N ARG A 69 15.99 9.96 5.52
CA ARG A 69 15.51 9.28 6.74
C ARG A 69 15.67 7.75 6.68
N VAL A 70 16.40 7.22 5.71
CA VAL A 70 16.59 5.78 5.52
C VAL A 70 17.15 5.15 6.80
N GLY A 71 18.19 5.72 7.39
CA GLY A 71 18.76 5.23 8.64
C GLY A 71 17.73 5.17 9.78
N GLU A 72 16.93 6.21 9.94
CA GLU A 72 15.88 6.29 10.96
C GLU A 72 14.76 5.26 10.72
N VAL A 73 14.32 5.10 9.46
CA VAL A 73 13.33 4.09 9.06
C VAL A 73 13.86 2.68 9.35
N MET A 74 15.13 2.46 9.08
CA MET A 74 15.78 1.18 9.32
C MET A 74 15.88 0.88 10.81
N GLU A 75 16.35 1.84 11.62
CA GLU A 75 16.49 1.73 13.07
C GLU A 75 15.14 1.53 13.79
N LYS A 76 14.14 2.34 13.44
CA LYS A 76 12.81 2.30 14.08
C LYS A 76 11.92 1.18 13.57
N GLY A 77 12.32 0.48 12.51
CA GLY A 77 11.53 -0.57 11.89
C GLY A 77 10.20 -0.07 11.31
N LEU A 78 10.16 1.19 10.83
CA LEU A 78 9.01 1.73 10.11
C LEU A 78 8.81 0.93 8.81
N PHE A 79 7.57 0.87 8.30
CA PHE A 79 7.22 0.13 7.08
C PHE A 79 7.61 -1.36 7.09
N THR A 80 7.79 -1.95 8.28
CA THR A 80 8.12 -3.37 8.43
C THR A 80 6.84 -4.15 8.66
N LEU A 81 6.56 -5.13 7.80
CA LEU A 81 5.42 -6.02 7.95
C LEU A 81 5.58 -6.87 9.22
N ARG A 82 4.56 -6.90 10.08
CA ARG A 82 4.54 -7.73 11.29
C ARG A 82 3.38 -8.70 11.25
N ARG A 83 3.66 -9.94 11.66
CA ARG A 83 2.64 -10.97 11.80
C ARG A 83 1.88 -10.76 13.11
N ILE A 84 0.55 -10.68 13.00
CA ILE A 84 -0.38 -10.53 14.13
C ILE A 84 -1.06 -11.87 14.34
N ASP A 85 -0.44 -12.75 15.12
CA ASP A 85 -0.88 -14.14 15.31
C ASP A 85 -1.08 -14.54 16.78
N GLY A 86 -0.81 -13.64 17.73
CA GLY A 86 -0.87 -13.96 19.16
C GLY A 86 0.32 -14.76 19.70
N VAL A 87 1.32 -15.08 18.86
CA VAL A 87 2.54 -15.80 19.25
C VAL A 87 3.68 -14.81 19.43
N PHE A 88 3.98 -14.03 18.38
CA PHE A 88 5.07 -13.04 18.39
C PHE A 88 4.58 -11.60 18.56
N PHE A 89 3.26 -11.40 18.46
CA PHE A 89 2.61 -10.12 18.71
C PHE A 89 1.38 -10.33 19.58
N ILE A 90 1.35 -9.68 20.74
CA ILE A 90 0.23 -9.72 21.67
C ILE A 90 -0.33 -8.29 21.75
N PRO A 91 -1.58 -8.04 21.30
CA PRO A 91 -2.20 -6.74 21.47
C PRO A 91 -2.28 -6.39 22.94
N LYS A 92 -2.11 -5.10 23.27
CA LYS A 92 -2.17 -4.61 24.66
C LYS A 92 -3.46 -5.03 25.38
N ASP A 93 -4.57 -5.07 24.63
CA ASP A 93 -5.89 -5.44 25.16
C ASP A 93 -6.23 -6.92 24.92
N ARG A 94 -5.27 -7.73 24.42
CA ARG A 94 -5.42 -9.13 23.99
C ARG A 94 -6.54 -9.39 22.98
N ASN A 95 -7.22 -8.36 22.51
CA ASN A 95 -8.31 -8.44 21.55
C ASN A 95 -7.70 -8.45 20.14
N ILE A 96 -7.42 -9.63 19.62
CA ILE A 96 -7.07 -9.81 18.20
C ILE A 96 -8.41 -9.88 17.45
N PRO A 97 -8.73 -8.95 16.54
CA PRO A 97 -9.93 -9.05 15.72
C PRO A 97 -9.85 -10.36 14.94
N ARG A 98 -10.69 -11.33 15.31
CA ARG A 98 -10.86 -12.54 14.52
C ARG A 98 -11.77 -12.17 13.35
N ARG A 99 -11.29 -12.39 12.12
CA ARG A 99 -12.12 -12.28 10.93
C ARG A 99 -13.28 -13.27 10.99
#